data_AF-A0AA88REA5-F1
#
_entry.id   AF-A0AA88REA5-F1
#
_cell.length_a   1.000
_cell.length_b   1.000
_cell.length_c   1.000
_cell.angle_alpha   90.00
_cell.angle_beta   90.00
_cell.angle_gamma   90.00
#
_symmetry.space_group_name_H-M   'P 1'
#
loop_
_entity.id
_entity.type
_entity.pdbx_description
1 polymer ?
#
loop_
_entity_poly.entity_id
_entity_poly.type
_entity_poly.pdbx_seq_one_letter_code
_entity_poly.pdbx_strand_id
1 'polypeptide(L)'
;MASRTSHAPPTADEPEAKKAKYAAVEPSEPPAAEPRVVLNPADCDIDFNIEGVGLQGSSLYEQGFAYCWSGARANVGITGGKYCFSCKIVSEQPVDMEDTPFDQQHVCRLGISRGDDNVGNLGESEHSFGFGGTGKYSHGGRFSDYGERYGVGDIITCAVDLETKPMASISFSKNGKLLGAKHFKAGPSGLGVVDSPAGKLQWESALFPHVLLKNVVVQLHFSFEDGLLPEEGFKPWASALVDGNGITGPTFANMQDCEVMMMVGLPASGKTTWAENWVKEHPEKRYILLGTNLALDRMKVPGLVRKQNYGERFDRLMDCATGIFNTLLSRASKTPRNFVIDQTNVYKSARKRKLKPFVNYRKIAVVIFPKAEELRLRSEKRFREMGKEVPAEAVNEMLGNQLNLMILSVFCVLTCSLPVTANYALPLSKDMPRTDEYFDQAICSRTRYS
;
A
#
# COMPACT_ATOMS: atom_id res chain seq x y z
N MET A 1 -46.23 77.78 -31.10
CA MET A 1 -46.50 78.21 -29.72
C MET A 1 -45.25 77.84 -28.92
N ALA A 2 -44.34 78.79 -28.68
CA ALA A 2 -44.17 79.49 -27.38
C ALA A 2 -44.00 78.49 -26.23
N SER A 3 -42.87 78.38 -25.52
CA SER A 3 -42.02 79.41 -24.87
C SER A 3 -40.70 78.72 -24.44
N ARG A 4 -39.48 79.19 -24.80
CA ARG A 4 -38.62 80.16 -24.08
C ARG A 4 -38.49 79.84 -22.57
N THR A 5 -37.32 79.63 -21.97
CA THR A 5 -36.10 80.47 -21.78
C THR A 5 -35.04 79.59 -21.06
N SER A 6 -33.72 79.78 -21.00
CA SER A 6 -32.71 80.82 -21.33
C SER A 6 -31.32 80.17 -21.07
N HIS A 7 -30.35 80.22 -21.99
CA HIS A 7 -29.11 81.04 -21.94
C HIS A 7 -28.38 81.07 -20.57
N ALA A 8 -27.08 80.79 -20.41
CA ALA A 8 -25.92 81.01 -21.29
C ALA A 8 -24.65 80.22 -20.82
N PRO A 9 -23.55 80.18 -21.61
CA PRO A 9 -22.36 79.29 -21.53
C PRO A 9 -21.12 80.04 -20.92
N PRO A 10 -19.81 79.72 -21.13
CA PRO A 10 -19.13 78.65 -21.91
C PRO A 10 -17.90 78.01 -21.19
N THR A 11 -17.03 77.33 -21.97
CA THR A 11 -15.71 76.69 -21.69
C THR A 11 -15.78 75.17 -21.47
N ALA A 12 -14.91 74.31 -22.00
CA ALA A 12 -13.75 74.41 -22.88
C ALA A 12 -13.52 73.03 -23.56
N ASP A 13 -12.72 73.04 -24.64
CA ASP A 13 -12.37 71.94 -25.53
C ASP A 13 -12.00 70.59 -24.86
N GLU A 14 -12.49 69.51 -25.46
CA GLU A 14 -12.08 68.13 -25.20
C GLU A 14 -10.62 67.87 -25.59
N PRO A 15 -9.87 67.14 -24.75
CA PRO A 15 -8.79 66.28 -25.23
C PRO A 15 -9.12 64.81 -25.01
N GLU A 16 -8.84 64.00 -26.02
CA GLU A 16 -9.05 62.56 -26.12
C GLU A 16 -8.66 61.77 -24.84
N ALA A 17 -9.61 60.97 -24.35
CA ALA A 17 -9.43 60.12 -23.19
C ALA A 17 -8.42 58.98 -23.48
N LYS A 18 -7.23 59.09 -22.89
CA LYS A 18 -6.27 57.98 -22.78
C LYS A 18 -6.92 56.82 -22.02
N LYS A 19 -7.21 55.72 -22.71
CA LYS A 19 -7.57 54.43 -22.10
C LYS A 19 -6.43 53.96 -21.18
N ALA A 20 -6.67 53.99 -19.88
CA ALA A 20 -5.82 53.34 -18.90
C ALA A 20 -5.83 51.82 -19.15
N LYS A 21 -4.65 51.25 -19.39
CA LYS A 21 -4.46 49.79 -19.42
C LYS A 21 -4.69 49.26 -18.01
N TYR A 22 -5.84 48.63 -17.76
CA TYR A 22 -6.00 47.73 -16.63
C TYR A 22 -5.07 46.54 -16.89
N ALA A 23 -3.95 46.50 -16.18
CA ALA A 23 -3.15 45.29 -16.08
C ALA A 23 -4.02 44.24 -15.38
N ALA A 24 -4.34 43.16 -16.09
CA ALA A 24 -4.96 41.99 -15.51
C ALA A 24 -4.00 41.47 -14.43
N VAL A 25 -4.41 41.58 -13.17
CA VAL A 25 -3.76 40.87 -12.07
C VAL A 25 -4.09 39.40 -12.29
N GLU A 26 -3.12 38.63 -12.79
CA GLU A 26 -3.25 37.18 -12.79
C GLU A 26 -3.47 36.70 -11.35
N PRO A 27 -4.35 35.71 -11.12
CA PRO A 27 -4.48 35.14 -9.79
C PRO A 27 -3.13 34.54 -9.43
N SER A 28 -2.44 35.15 -8.46
CA SER A 28 -1.26 34.54 -7.86
C SER A 28 -1.67 33.16 -7.36
N GLU A 29 -0.98 32.12 -7.84
CA GLU A 29 -1.11 30.78 -7.27
C GLU A 29 -1.05 30.89 -5.75
N PRO A 30 -1.96 30.20 -5.02
CA PRO A 30 -1.89 30.20 -3.56
C PRO A 30 -0.47 29.75 -3.16
N PRO A 31 0.15 30.39 -2.16
CA PRO A 31 1.47 29.98 -1.70
C PRO A 31 1.45 28.47 -1.43
N ALA A 32 2.43 27.76 -1.98
CA ALA A 32 2.55 26.32 -1.79
C ALA A 32 2.43 26.03 -0.30
N ALA A 33 1.43 25.22 0.09
CA ALA A 33 1.20 24.87 1.47
C ALA A 33 2.50 24.30 2.05
N GLU A 34 2.89 24.76 3.24
CA GLU A 34 4.11 24.26 3.87
C GLU A 34 4.07 22.72 3.95
N PRO A 35 5.20 22.05 3.63
CA PRO A 35 5.24 20.59 3.59
C PRO A 35 4.91 20.03 4.99
N ARG A 36 3.73 19.41 5.11
CA ARG A 36 3.22 18.84 6.36
C ARG A 36 3.55 17.36 6.46
N VAL A 37 3.87 16.90 7.66
CA VAL A 37 3.99 15.47 7.97
C VAL A 37 2.60 14.88 8.27
N VAL A 38 2.21 13.85 7.53
CA VAL A 38 0.90 13.16 7.60
C VAL A 38 1.07 11.68 7.26
N LEU A 39 0.04 10.86 7.50
CA LEU A 39 -0.02 9.49 6.98
C LEU A 39 0.00 9.51 5.44
N ASN A 40 0.76 8.60 4.84
CA ASN A 40 1.03 8.60 3.41
C ASN A 40 0.07 7.66 2.63
N PRO A 41 -0.82 8.18 1.76
CA PRO A 41 -1.69 7.34 0.92
C PRO A 41 -0.94 6.45 -0.07
N ALA A 42 0.30 6.81 -0.43
CA ALA A 42 1.16 6.00 -1.29
C ALA A 42 1.86 4.85 -0.53
N ASP A 43 1.79 4.85 0.80
CA ASP A 43 2.49 3.91 1.67
C ASP A 43 1.64 3.42 2.84
N CYS A 44 0.43 2.94 2.49
CA CYS A 44 -0.48 2.27 3.39
C CYS A 44 -1.01 0.98 2.75
N ASP A 45 -1.58 0.08 3.54
CA ASP A 45 -2.37 -1.01 2.98
C ASP A 45 -3.61 -0.45 2.28
N ILE A 46 -4.12 -1.19 1.28
CA ILE A 46 -5.25 -0.73 0.47
C ILE A 46 -6.57 -0.68 1.27
N ASP A 47 -6.66 -1.42 2.38
CA ASP A 47 -7.75 -1.40 3.35
C ASP A 47 -7.51 -0.44 4.53
N PHE A 48 -6.47 0.40 4.47
CA PHE A 48 -6.26 1.46 5.44
C PHE A 48 -7.02 2.72 5.00
N ASN A 49 -7.74 3.33 5.93
CA ASN A 49 -8.40 4.63 5.75
C ASN A 49 -7.53 5.72 6.37
N ILE A 50 -7.29 6.77 5.58
CA ILE A 50 -6.65 8.00 6.04
C ILE A 50 -7.70 9.11 5.94
N GLU A 51 -8.04 9.70 7.08
CA GLU A 51 -9.12 10.67 7.21
C GLU A 51 -8.64 11.97 7.89
N GLY A 52 -9.54 12.95 7.94
CA GLY A 52 -9.23 14.30 8.39
C GLY A 52 -8.20 14.98 7.48
N VAL A 53 -7.26 15.71 8.07
CA VAL A 53 -6.15 16.35 7.36
C VAL A 53 -4.95 15.41 7.14
N GLY A 54 -5.20 14.10 7.04
CA GLY A 54 -4.15 13.07 6.87
C GLY A 54 -3.57 12.54 8.18
N LEU A 55 -4.23 12.80 9.31
CA LEU A 55 -3.72 12.46 10.65
C LEU A 55 -4.56 11.41 11.37
N GLN A 56 -5.77 11.12 10.88
CA GLN A 56 -6.60 10.06 11.43
C GLN A 56 -6.45 8.79 10.60
N GLY A 57 -6.23 7.67 11.26
CA GLY A 57 -6.05 6.37 10.64
C GLY A 57 -7.02 5.33 11.18
N SER A 58 -7.54 4.47 10.33
CA SER A 58 -8.30 3.27 10.74
C SER A 58 -8.18 2.16 9.71
N SER A 59 -8.34 0.91 10.12
CA SER A 59 -8.48 -0.22 9.20
C SER A 59 -9.94 -0.38 8.77
N LEU A 60 -10.19 -0.99 7.61
CA LEU A 60 -11.47 -1.66 7.40
C LEU A 60 -11.65 -2.75 8.46
N TYR A 61 -12.88 -2.97 8.91
CA TYR A 61 -13.19 -3.90 10.00
C TYR A 61 -14.40 -4.79 9.72
N GLU A 62 -15.14 -4.53 8.64
CA GLU A 62 -16.35 -5.27 8.32
C GLU A 62 -16.02 -6.69 7.83
N GLN A 63 -16.82 -7.68 8.28
CA GLN A 63 -16.72 -9.07 7.85
C GLN A 63 -15.28 -9.62 8.01
N GLY A 64 -14.68 -10.16 6.94
CA GLY A 64 -13.34 -10.72 6.98
C GLY A 64 -12.25 -9.71 7.37
N PHE A 65 -12.47 -8.41 7.16
CA PHE A 65 -11.49 -7.39 7.54
C PHE A 65 -11.28 -7.29 9.05
N ALA A 66 -12.25 -7.70 9.88
CA ALA A 66 -12.09 -7.75 11.34
C ALA A 66 -10.88 -8.59 11.78
N TYR A 67 -10.49 -9.57 10.96
CA TYR A 67 -9.36 -10.47 11.20
C TYR A 67 -8.04 -9.98 10.62
N CYS A 68 -8.05 -8.89 9.85
CA CYS A 68 -6.88 -8.36 9.18
C CYS A 68 -6.18 -7.30 10.04
N TRP A 69 -4.87 -7.19 9.85
CA TRP A 69 -4.11 -6.01 10.26
C TRP A 69 -3.89 -5.13 9.04
N SER A 70 -3.90 -3.82 9.24
CA SER A 70 -3.70 -2.84 8.17
C SER A 70 -2.75 -1.74 8.64
N GLY A 71 -1.72 -1.45 7.85
CA GLY A 71 -0.66 -0.52 8.24
C GLY A 71 -0.59 0.74 7.38
N ALA A 72 0.01 1.79 7.94
CA ALA A 72 0.39 3.00 7.21
C ALA A 72 1.67 3.62 7.79
N ARG A 73 2.51 4.15 6.90
CA ARG A 73 3.65 4.99 7.26
C ARG A 73 3.35 6.47 7.01
N ALA A 74 4.05 7.36 7.71
CA ALA A 74 4.01 8.79 7.41
C ALA A 74 4.74 9.12 6.09
N ASN A 75 4.47 10.29 5.53
CA ASN A 75 5.06 10.77 4.28
C ASN A 75 6.50 11.29 4.43
N VAL A 76 7.02 11.40 5.66
CA VAL A 76 8.38 11.88 5.93
C VAL A 76 9.07 10.94 6.92
N GLY A 77 10.23 10.43 6.51
CA GLY A 77 11.13 9.65 7.34
C GLY A 77 12.37 10.46 7.73
N ILE A 78 13.19 9.90 8.62
CA ILE A 78 14.40 10.55 9.14
C ILE A 78 15.66 9.76 8.82
N THR A 79 16.77 10.48 8.62
CA THR A 79 18.14 9.92 8.40
C THR A 79 19.15 10.41 9.45
N GLY A 80 18.68 11.14 10.46
CA GLY A 80 19.50 11.72 11.52
C GLY A 80 18.61 12.40 12.55
N GLY A 81 19.22 13.09 13.52
CA GLY A 81 18.50 13.89 14.49
C GLY A 81 17.82 13.12 15.63
N LYS A 82 17.12 13.87 16.49
CA LYS A 82 16.34 13.38 17.62
C LYS A 82 14.90 13.87 17.53
N TYR A 83 13.99 12.97 17.15
CA TYR A 83 12.61 13.31 16.86
C TYR A 83 11.61 12.39 17.55
N CYS A 84 10.40 12.89 17.81
CA CYS A 84 9.30 12.09 18.33
C CYS A 84 7.98 12.43 17.66
N PHE A 85 7.05 11.48 17.71
CA PHE A 85 5.66 11.63 17.30
C PHE A 85 4.79 10.84 18.27
N SER A 86 3.49 11.11 18.28
CA SER A 86 2.56 10.39 19.14
C SER A 86 1.32 9.90 18.39
N CYS A 87 0.64 8.95 19.00
CA CYS A 87 -0.57 8.35 18.52
C CYS A 87 -1.57 8.23 19.68
N LYS A 88 -2.74 8.85 19.53
CA LYS A 88 -3.88 8.68 20.43
C LYS A 88 -4.81 7.62 19.87
N ILE A 89 -5.20 6.65 20.71
CA ILE A 89 -6.23 5.69 20.35
C ILE A 89 -7.58 6.35 20.62
N VAL A 90 -8.35 6.60 19.56
CA VAL A 90 -9.57 7.42 19.61
C VAL A 90 -10.78 6.58 19.99
N SER A 91 -10.97 5.44 19.34
CA SER A 91 -12.12 4.58 19.55
C SER A 91 -11.88 3.17 19.02
N GLU A 92 -12.69 2.24 19.51
CA GLU A 92 -12.81 0.88 18.99
C GLU A 92 -13.83 0.84 17.84
N GLN A 93 -13.58 0.01 16.83
CA GLN A 93 -14.53 -0.27 15.76
C GLN A 93 -15.44 -1.45 16.19
N PRO A 94 -16.74 -1.42 15.85
CA PRO A 94 -17.69 -2.43 16.27
C PRO A 94 -17.48 -3.72 15.45
N VAL A 95 -16.82 -4.70 16.04
CA VAL A 95 -16.55 -5.99 15.40
C VAL A 95 -17.26 -7.13 16.10
N ASP A 96 -17.66 -8.12 15.32
CA ASP A 96 -18.18 -9.39 15.78
C ASP A 96 -17.11 -10.48 15.54
N MET A 97 -16.42 -10.89 16.59
CA MET A 97 -15.29 -11.82 16.56
C MET A 97 -15.33 -12.80 17.73
N GLU A 98 -16.41 -13.57 17.85
CA GLU A 98 -16.62 -14.52 18.97
C GLU A 98 -15.45 -15.49 19.19
N ASP A 99 -14.72 -15.84 18.14
CA ASP A 99 -13.58 -16.77 18.17
C ASP A 99 -12.22 -16.10 18.50
N THR A 100 -12.21 -14.78 18.72
CA THR A 100 -11.01 -14.00 19.04
C THR A 100 -11.11 -13.41 20.45
N PRO A 101 -10.11 -13.62 21.33
CA PRO A 101 -10.10 -13.02 22.67
C PRO A 101 -10.24 -11.50 22.61
N PHE A 102 -11.04 -10.92 23.52
CA PHE A 102 -11.34 -9.48 23.56
C PHE A 102 -10.07 -8.62 23.54
N ASP A 103 -9.02 -9.03 24.26
CA ASP A 103 -7.73 -8.31 24.31
C ASP A 103 -6.87 -8.40 23.03
N GLN A 104 -7.40 -9.04 21.98
CA GLN A 104 -6.78 -9.19 20.66
C GLN A 104 -7.70 -8.76 19.51
N GLN A 105 -8.91 -8.29 19.83
CA GLN A 105 -9.86 -7.78 18.84
C GLN A 105 -9.47 -6.37 18.39
N HIS A 106 -9.04 -5.53 19.34
CA HIS A 106 -8.75 -4.11 19.12
C HIS A 106 -7.31 -3.82 19.50
N VAL A 107 -6.45 -3.65 18.49
CA VAL A 107 -5.02 -3.48 18.75
C VAL A 107 -4.42 -2.42 17.85
N CYS A 108 -3.74 -1.46 18.47
CA CYS A 108 -2.81 -0.56 17.79
C CYS A 108 -1.38 -1.04 18.06
N ARG A 109 -0.52 -0.97 17.06
CA ARG A 109 0.94 -1.06 17.19
C ARG A 109 1.56 0.18 16.59
N LEU A 110 2.35 0.88 17.39
CA LEU A 110 3.03 2.11 17.00
C LEU A 110 4.54 1.87 16.94
N GLY A 111 5.23 2.49 16.00
CA GLY A 111 6.68 2.52 15.99
C GLY A 111 7.24 3.06 14.69
N ILE A 112 8.37 2.53 14.26
CA ILE A 112 9.07 3.00 13.05
C ILE A 112 9.52 1.81 12.18
N SER A 113 9.63 2.05 10.89
CA SER A 113 10.27 1.08 9.98
C SER A 113 10.89 1.77 8.76
N ARG A 114 11.76 1.06 8.04
CA ARG A 114 12.25 1.53 6.74
C ARG A 114 11.15 1.46 5.67
N GLY A 115 11.31 2.18 4.56
CA GLY A 115 10.32 2.28 3.48
C GLY A 115 10.25 1.05 2.55
N ASP A 116 11.26 0.18 2.59
CA ASP A 116 11.32 -1.11 1.88
C ASP A 116 10.66 -2.28 2.64
N ASP A 117 10.32 -2.10 3.92
CA ASP A 117 9.53 -3.08 4.64
C ASP A 117 8.08 -3.12 4.13
N ASN A 118 7.44 -4.29 4.24
CA ASN A 118 6.01 -4.41 4.02
C ASN A 118 5.25 -3.63 5.10
N VAL A 119 4.38 -2.71 4.68
CA VAL A 119 3.61 -1.85 5.58
C VAL A 119 2.65 -2.64 6.49
N GLY A 120 2.20 -3.83 6.09
CA GLY A 120 1.34 -4.67 6.93
C GLY A 120 2.07 -5.39 8.07
N ASN A 121 3.40 -5.23 8.20
CA ASN A 121 4.26 -6.11 8.99
C ASN A 121 5.13 -5.36 10.03
N LEU A 122 4.63 -4.27 10.62
CA LEU A 122 5.36 -3.50 11.64
C LEU A 122 5.89 -4.41 12.78
N GLY A 123 7.21 -4.45 12.94
CA GLY A 123 7.95 -5.23 13.93
C GLY A 123 8.34 -6.64 13.48
N GLU A 124 8.03 -7.05 12.25
CA GLU A 124 8.33 -8.40 11.75
C GLU A 124 9.66 -8.48 10.98
N SER A 125 10.25 -7.36 10.60
CA SER A 125 11.58 -7.29 9.96
C SER A 125 12.65 -6.75 10.93
N GLU A 126 13.91 -6.95 10.59
CA GLU A 126 15.07 -6.36 11.29
C GLU A 126 15.12 -4.83 11.12
N HIS A 127 14.37 -4.27 10.18
CA HIS A 127 14.33 -2.83 9.90
C HIS A 127 13.12 -2.13 10.53
N SER A 128 12.38 -2.84 11.37
CA SER A 128 11.12 -2.40 11.93
C SER A 128 11.06 -2.63 13.44
N PHE A 129 10.50 -1.66 14.15
CA PHE A 129 10.36 -1.64 15.59
C PHE A 129 8.95 -1.19 15.94
N GLY A 130 8.26 -1.93 16.80
CA GLY A 130 6.90 -1.61 17.19
C GLY A 130 6.63 -1.89 18.67
N PHE A 131 5.69 -1.15 19.22
CA PHE A 131 5.10 -1.36 20.53
C PHE A 131 3.59 -1.50 20.37
N GLY A 132 3.05 -2.68 20.71
CA GLY A 132 1.64 -3.02 20.55
C GLY A 132 0.82 -2.86 21.83
N GLY A 133 -0.47 -2.54 21.68
CA GLY A 133 -1.44 -2.35 22.77
C GLY A 133 -1.55 -3.50 23.76
N THR A 134 -1.14 -4.70 23.34
CA THR A 134 -1.04 -5.89 24.20
C THR A 134 0.15 -5.87 25.18
N GLY A 135 0.92 -4.77 25.27
CA GLY A 135 2.10 -4.67 26.13
C GLY A 135 3.32 -5.42 25.59
N LYS A 136 3.50 -5.42 24.25
CA LYS A 136 4.61 -6.15 23.61
C LYS A 136 5.43 -5.26 22.69
N TYR A 137 6.74 -5.39 22.78
CA TYR A 137 7.70 -4.86 21.82
C TYR A 137 7.96 -5.90 20.72
N SER A 138 7.97 -5.44 19.48
CA SER A 138 8.12 -6.26 18.28
C SER A 138 9.29 -5.79 17.42
N HIS A 139 10.21 -6.69 17.08
CA HIS A 139 11.36 -6.42 16.20
C HIS A 139 11.91 -7.74 15.64
N GLY A 140 12.21 -7.80 14.34
CA GLY A 140 12.75 -9.01 13.70
C GLY A 140 11.83 -10.23 13.84
N GLY A 141 10.52 -10.02 13.87
CA GLY A 141 9.52 -11.09 14.06
C GLY A 141 9.45 -11.63 15.48
N ARG A 142 10.20 -11.06 16.43
CA ARG A 142 10.18 -11.44 17.84
C ARG A 142 9.31 -10.47 18.63
N PHE A 143 8.43 -11.04 19.45
CA PHE A 143 7.52 -10.31 20.32
C PHE A 143 7.86 -10.60 21.78
N SER A 144 8.22 -9.58 22.54
CA SER A 144 8.60 -9.70 23.96
C SER A 144 7.81 -8.71 24.80
N ASP A 145 7.58 -9.07 26.07
CA ASP A 145 6.84 -8.20 26.99
C ASP A 145 7.60 -6.89 27.20
N TYR A 146 6.87 -5.77 27.14
CA TYR A 146 7.43 -4.44 27.23
C TYR A 146 6.37 -3.44 27.67
N GLY A 147 6.74 -2.59 28.65
CA GLY A 147 5.88 -1.54 29.15
C GLY A 147 4.57 -2.08 29.72
N GLU A 148 3.48 -1.39 29.43
CA GLU A 148 2.14 -1.69 29.94
C GLU A 148 1.15 -1.79 28.76
N ARG A 149 0.01 -2.46 28.96
CA ARG A 149 -1.07 -2.50 27.95
C ARG A 149 -1.65 -1.09 27.73
N TYR A 150 -2.15 -0.82 26.53
CA TYR A 150 -2.80 0.45 26.21
C TYR A 150 -3.96 0.27 25.23
N GLY A 151 -4.91 1.20 25.27
CA GLY A 151 -6.14 1.16 24.47
C GLY A 151 -6.76 2.53 24.31
N VAL A 152 -8.08 2.58 24.08
CA VAL A 152 -8.83 3.84 23.86
C VAL A 152 -8.53 4.87 24.95
N GLY A 153 -8.26 6.10 24.52
CA GLY A 153 -7.95 7.24 25.38
C GLY A 153 -6.46 7.42 25.66
N ASP A 154 -5.65 6.36 25.57
CA ASP A 154 -4.21 6.45 25.79
C ASP A 154 -3.50 7.16 24.62
N ILE A 155 -2.43 7.88 24.96
CA ILE A 155 -1.49 8.50 24.02
C ILE A 155 -0.15 7.78 24.15
N ILE A 156 0.33 7.21 23.05
CA ILE A 156 1.64 6.59 22.96
C ILE A 156 2.56 7.50 22.16
N THR A 157 3.67 7.91 22.77
CA THR A 157 4.74 8.67 22.11
C THR A 157 5.86 7.71 21.73
N CYS A 158 6.36 7.84 20.50
CA CYS A 158 7.54 7.14 20.00
C CYS A 158 8.63 8.17 19.75
N ALA A 159 9.76 8.02 20.43
CA ALA A 159 10.92 8.91 20.30
C ALA A 159 12.12 8.14 19.74
N VAL A 160 12.84 8.75 18.80
CA VAL A 160 13.94 8.13 18.06
C VAL A 160 15.15 9.06 18.11
N ASP A 161 16.27 8.53 18.59
CA ASP A 161 17.56 9.21 18.65
C ASP A 161 18.55 8.54 17.69
N LEU A 162 18.90 9.27 16.63
CA LEU A 162 19.91 8.87 15.63
C LEU A 162 21.23 9.66 15.79
N GLU A 163 21.31 10.58 16.76
CA GLU A 163 22.50 11.40 17.00
C GLU A 163 23.50 10.71 17.93
N THR A 164 23.00 9.96 18.91
CA THR A 164 23.82 9.26 19.89
C THR A 164 24.67 8.17 19.21
N LYS A 165 25.99 8.23 19.40
CA LYS A 165 26.95 7.22 18.89
C LYS A 165 27.49 6.36 20.03
N PRO A 166 27.76 5.06 19.81
CA PRO A 166 27.70 4.33 18.54
C PRO A 166 26.33 3.70 18.23
N MET A 167 25.35 3.81 19.13
CA MET A 167 24.05 3.16 19.04
C MET A 167 22.95 4.21 19.00
N ALA A 168 22.05 4.08 18.04
CA ALA A 168 20.79 4.79 18.04
C ALA A 168 19.84 4.18 19.09
N SER A 169 18.80 4.91 19.44
CA SER A 169 17.76 4.41 20.35
C SER A 169 16.35 4.74 19.89
N ILE A 170 15.41 3.90 20.30
CA ILE A 170 13.97 4.10 20.21
C ILE A 170 13.38 3.92 21.60
N SER A 171 12.55 4.86 22.05
CA SER A 171 11.81 4.77 23.30
C SER A 171 10.33 5.00 23.07
N PHE A 172 9.53 4.47 24.01
CA PHE A 172 8.10 4.70 24.06
C PHE A 172 7.68 5.25 25.40
N SER A 173 6.72 6.16 25.37
CA SER A 173 6.04 6.69 26.56
C SER A 173 4.55 6.48 26.43
N LYS A 174 3.89 6.21 27.56
CA LYS A 174 2.43 6.14 27.67
C LYS A 174 1.95 7.31 28.52
N ASN A 175 1.11 8.18 27.96
CA ASN A 175 0.56 9.36 28.65
C ASN A 175 1.65 10.20 29.34
N GLY A 176 2.78 10.39 28.64
CA GLY A 176 3.95 11.13 29.15
C GLY A 176 4.88 10.36 30.09
N LYS A 177 4.53 9.13 30.51
CA LYS A 177 5.40 8.28 31.34
C LYS A 177 6.26 7.37 30.45
N LEU A 178 7.57 7.53 30.55
CA LEU A 178 8.56 6.70 29.84
C LEU A 178 8.46 5.23 30.26
N LEU A 179 8.40 4.32 29.29
CA LEU A 179 8.31 2.87 29.50
C LEU A 179 9.66 2.16 29.35
N GLY A 180 10.55 2.70 28.52
CA GLY A 180 11.92 2.20 28.34
C GLY A 180 12.48 2.47 26.95
N ALA A 181 13.79 2.31 26.79
CA ALA A 181 14.47 2.48 25.52
C ALA A 181 15.05 1.14 25.00
N LYS A 182 15.09 0.99 23.68
CA LYS A 182 15.78 -0.08 22.96
C LYS A 182 16.83 0.55 22.07
N HIS A 183 17.97 -0.13 21.93
CA HIS A 183 19.11 0.37 21.19
C HIS A 183 19.33 -0.46 19.94
N PHE A 184 19.71 0.19 18.84
CA PHE A 184 19.98 -0.46 17.57
C PHE A 184 21.12 0.22 16.82
N LYS A 185 21.71 -0.49 15.87
CA LYS A 185 22.74 0.06 15.00
C LYS A 185 22.08 0.77 13.82
N ALA A 186 22.17 2.10 13.75
CA ALA A 186 21.63 2.87 12.62
C ALA A 186 22.60 2.99 11.43
N GLY A 187 23.89 2.76 11.67
CA GLY A 187 24.95 2.88 10.66
C GLY A 187 25.01 1.73 9.64
N PRO A 188 26.08 1.66 8.82
CA PRO A 188 26.24 0.68 7.74
C PRO A 188 26.22 -0.79 8.17
N SER A 189 26.58 -1.08 9.43
CA SER A 189 26.54 -2.45 9.99
C SER A 189 25.18 -2.83 10.59
N GLY A 190 24.18 -1.97 10.47
CA GLY A 190 22.81 -2.19 10.93
C GLY A 190 21.81 -1.71 9.89
N LEU A 191 20.97 -0.73 10.24
CA LEU A 191 19.87 -0.29 9.38
C LEU A 191 20.28 0.50 8.14
N GLY A 192 21.50 1.02 8.10
CA GLY A 192 22.00 1.80 6.96
C GLY A 192 21.28 3.13 6.75
N VAL A 193 20.79 3.76 7.83
CA VAL A 193 20.01 5.01 7.78
C VAL A 193 20.82 6.24 8.23
N VAL A 194 21.94 6.02 8.91
CA VAL A 194 22.90 7.05 9.33
C VAL A 194 24.27 6.73 8.74
N ASP A 195 25.07 7.75 8.39
CA ASP A 195 26.45 7.60 7.90
C ASP A 195 26.60 6.55 6.77
N SER A 196 25.55 6.39 5.95
CA SER A 196 25.44 5.36 4.92
C SER A 196 25.11 6.01 3.57
N PRO A 197 25.63 5.50 2.43
CA PRO A 197 25.25 6.01 1.12
C PRO A 197 23.74 5.88 0.92
N ALA A 198 23.13 6.90 0.31
CA ALA A 198 21.72 6.82 -0.07
C ALA A 198 21.52 5.63 -1.03
N GLY A 199 20.50 4.81 -0.74
CA GLY A 199 20.08 3.72 -1.61
C GLY A 199 19.57 4.23 -2.97
N LYS A 200 19.30 3.30 -3.89
CA LYS A 200 18.72 3.64 -5.19
C LYS A 200 17.36 4.33 -5.01
N LEU A 201 16.61 3.93 -3.99
CA LEU A 201 15.35 4.55 -3.60
C LEU A 201 15.54 5.25 -2.24
N GLN A 202 15.31 6.55 -2.18
CA GLN A 202 15.59 7.38 -1.01
C GLN A 202 14.92 6.87 0.28
N TRP A 203 13.69 6.36 0.17
CA TRP A 203 12.94 5.80 1.30
C TRP A 203 13.50 4.47 1.84
N GLU A 204 14.42 3.83 1.12
CA GLU A 204 15.18 2.69 1.64
C GLU A 204 16.18 3.14 2.71
N SER A 205 16.59 4.40 2.74
CA SER A 205 17.63 4.87 3.65
C SER A 205 17.08 5.68 4.84
N ALA A 206 15.77 5.67 5.08
CA ALA A 206 15.14 6.47 6.13
C ALA A 206 14.19 5.63 7.01
N LEU A 207 14.00 6.07 8.26
CA LEU A 207 13.02 5.50 9.19
C LEU A 207 11.75 6.35 9.19
N PHE A 208 10.61 5.72 8.99
CA PHE A 208 9.30 6.39 8.92
C PHE A 208 8.47 6.05 10.15
N PRO A 209 7.71 7.02 10.72
CA PRO A 209 6.63 6.73 11.66
C PRO A 209 5.67 5.74 11.03
N HIS A 210 5.29 4.72 11.80
CA HIS A 210 4.51 3.60 11.32
C HIS A 210 3.46 3.22 12.37
N VAL A 211 2.22 3.09 11.91
CA VAL A 211 1.13 2.51 12.70
C VAL A 211 0.57 1.26 12.00
N LEU A 212 0.33 0.21 12.77
CA LEU A 212 -0.32 -1.02 12.32
C LEU A 212 -1.55 -1.27 13.20
N LEU A 213 -2.72 -1.33 12.58
CA LEU A 213 -4.00 -1.29 13.27
C LEU A 213 -4.80 -2.56 13.05
N LYS A 214 -5.60 -2.89 14.06
CA LYS A 214 -6.66 -3.87 14.00
C LYS A 214 -7.87 -3.32 14.76
N ASN A 215 -8.92 -3.02 14.01
CA ASN A 215 -10.24 -2.63 14.52
C ASN A 215 -10.26 -1.37 15.40
N VAL A 216 -9.33 -0.43 15.23
CA VAL A 216 -9.28 0.80 16.03
C VAL A 216 -9.13 2.03 15.15
N VAL A 217 -9.60 3.16 15.66
CA VAL A 217 -9.36 4.49 15.09
C VAL A 217 -8.27 5.17 15.90
N VAL A 218 -7.30 5.77 15.22
CA VAL A 218 -6.18 6.48 15.85
C VAL A 218 -6.00 7.88 15.28
N GLN A 219 -5.43 8.77 16.08
CA GLN A 219 -5.04 10.13 15.70
C GLN A 219 -3.53 10.29 15.91
N LEU A 220 -2.82 10.68 14.85
CA LEU A 220 -1.37 10.91 14.88
C LEU A 220 -1.08 12.38 15.15
N HIS A 221 0.01 12.63 15.87
CA HIS A 221 0.54 13.97 16.13
C HIS A 221 2.04 14.02 15.79
N PHE A 222 2.39 14.78 14.75
CA PHE A 222 3.77 14.93 14.26
C PHE A 222 4.37 16.31 14.59
N SER A 223 3.51 17.27 14.94
CA SER A 223 3.83 18.67 15.23
C SER A 223 3.12 19.17 16.50
N PHE A 224 3.50 20.34 16.99
CA PHE A 224 2.82 20.97 18.12
C PHE A 224 1.36 21.31 17.78
N GLU A 225 1.09 21.71 16.54
CA GLU A 225 -0.22 22.03 16.01
C GLU A 225 -1.15 20.82 15.97
N ASP A 226 -0.58 19.62 15.82
CA ASP A 226 -1.34 18.37 15.92
C ASP A 226 -1.66 17.99 17.38
N GLY A 227 -1.06 18.66 18.37
CA GLY A 227 -1.20 18.35 19.79
C GLY A 227 -0.08 17.47 20.36
N LEU A 228 1.07 17.37 19.67
CA LEU A 228 2.23 16.67 20.21
C LEU A 228 2.83 17.43 21.40
N LEU A 229 3.12 16.70 22.47
CA LEU A 229 3.98 17.14 23.57
C LEU A 229 5.28 16.33 23.49
N PRO A 230 6.37 16.92 22.95
CA PRO A 230 7.62 16.21 22.78
C PRO A 230 8.24 15.78 24.10
N GLU A 231 8.95 14.64 24.09
CA GLU A 231 9.78 14.22 25.21
C GLU A 231 10.97 15.17 25.39
N GLU A 232 11.48 15.29 26.61
CA GLU A 232 12.62 16.15 26.90
C GLU A 232 13.83 15.79 26.02
N GLY A 233 14.39 16.80 25.33
CA GLY A 233 15.50 16.62 24.40
C GLY A 233 15.13 16.06 23.02
N PHE A 234 13.84 15.90 22.71
CA PHE A 234 13.36 15.53 21.37
C PHE A 234 12.57 16.66 20.72
N LYS A 235 12.71 16.81 19.41
CA LYS A 235 11.88 17.72 18.60
C LYS A 235 10.64 16.99 18.05
N PRO A 236 9.57 17.71 17.68
CA PRO A 236 8.51 17.14 16.86
C PRO A 236 9.05 16.54 15.56
N TRP A 237 8.48 15.42 15.11
CA TRP A 237 8.86 14.75 13.86
C TRP A 237 8.81 15.66 12.65
N ALA A 238 7.85 16.58 12.59
CA ALA A 238 7.76 17.58 11.52
C ALA A 238 8.99 18.48 11.40
N SER A 239 9.76 18.65 12.48
CA SER A 239 10.99 19.46 12.48
C SER A 239 12.11 18.83 11.65
N ALA A 240 12.02 17.54 11.32
CA ALA A 240 13.02 16.88 10.49
C ALA A 240 13.18 17.52 9.10
N LEU A 241 12.10 18.08 8.55
CA LEU A 241 12.12 18.77 7.25
C LEU A 241 13.01 20.02 7.28
N VAL A 242 12.82 20.87 8.30
CA VAL A 242 13.58 22.13 8.43
C VAL A 242 15.03 21.89 8.88
N ASP A 243 15.26 20.83 9.65
CA ASP A 243 16.59 20.43 10.10
C ASP A 243 17.41 19.75 8.98
N GLY A 244 16.81 19.47 7.81
CA GLY A 244 17.48 18.80 6.69
C GLY A 244 17.71 17.29 6.89
N ASN A 245 17.09 16.69 7.90
CA ASN A 245 17.15 15.25 8.20
C ASN A 245 15.94 14.47 7.64
N GLY A 246 14.99 15.17 7.03
CA GLY A 246 13.75 14.61 6.50
C GLY A 246 13.89 14.08 5.07
N ILE A 247 13.40 12.86 4.84
CA ILE A 247 13.30 12.25 3.51
C ILE A 247 11.82 12.01 3.19
N THR A 248 11.40 12.48 2.02
CA THR A 248 10.03 12.23 1.52
C THR A 248 9.85 10.76 1.18
N GLY A 249 8.74 10.19 1.65
CA GLY A 249 8.31 8.83 1.30
C GLY A 249 7.90 8.72 -0.16
N PRO A 250 7.46 7.52 -0.59
CA PRO A 250 6.99 7.32 -1.95
C PRO A 250 5.75 8.18 -2.23
N THR A 251 5.56 8.55 -3.49
CA THR A 251 4.39 9.32 -3.96
C THR A 251 3.87 8.74 -5.27
N PHE A 252 2.57 8.88 -5.51
CA PHE A 252 1.93 8.57 -6.79
C PHE A 252 1.03 9.73 -7.17
N ALA A 253 1.46 10.53 -8.13
CA ALA A 253 0.76 11.76 -8.50
C ALA A 253 -0.48 11.49 -9.37
N ASN A 254 -0.36 10.60 -10.36
CA ASN A 254 -1.41 10.36 -11.35
C ASN A 254 -1.75 8.88 -11.51
N MET A 255 -3.04 8.60 -11.70
CA MET A 255 -3.54 7.26 -11.97
C MET A 255 -3.05 6.72 -13.32
N GLN A 256 -2.90 7.60 -14.31
CA GLN A 256 -2.49 7.28 -15.69
C GLN A 256 -1.07 6.74 -15.79
N ASP A 257 -0.22 7.08 -14.82
CA ASP A 257 1.16 6.58 -14.73
C ASP A 257 1.22 5.22 -14.00
N CYS A 258 0.11 4.79 -13.40
CA CYS A 258 0.02 3.54 -12.67
C CYS A 258 -0.36 2.37 -13.60
N GLU A 259 0.08 1.17 -13.22
CA GLU A 259 -0.17 -0.05 -13.96
C GLU A 259 -0.89 -1.11 -13.13
N VAL A 260 -1.78 -1.84 -13.80
CA VAL A 260 -2.46 -3.02 -13.25
C VAL A 260 -2.07 -4.24 -14.07
N MET A 261 -1.42 -5.20 -13.42
CA MET A 261 -1.02 -6.46 -14.03
C MET A 261 -2.05 -7.53 -13.69
N MET A 262 -2.61 -8.21 -14.69
CA MET A 262 -3.51 -9.33 -14.48
C MET A 262 -2.80 -10.63 -14.80
N MET A 263 -2.62 -11.47 -13.78
CA MET A 263 -2.10 -12.82 -13.97
C MET A 263 -3.15 -13.68 -14.66
N VAL A 264 -2.78 -14.40 -15.71
CA VAL A 264 -3.64 -15.32 -16.47
C VAL A 264 -2.95 -16.66 -16.60
N GLY A 265 -3.59 -17.72 -16.11
CA GLY A 265 -3.06 -19.08 -16.20
C GLY A 265 -3.75 -20.05 -15.26
N LEU A 266 -3.67 -21.33 -15.58
CA LEU A 266 -4.31 -22.40 -14.80
C LEU A 266 -3.93 -22.43 -13.31
N PRO A 267 -4.76 -23.01 -12.44
CA PRO A 267 -4.32 -23.38 -11.10
C PRO A 267 -2.98 -24.13 -11.13
N ALA A 268 -2.12 -23.90 -10.13
CA ALA A 268 -0.78 -24.49 -10.03
C ALA A 268 0.21 -24.12 -11.17
N SER A 269 -0.13 -23.18 -12.06
CA SER A 269 0.76 -22.77 -13.17
C SER A 269 1.98 -21.94 -12.78
N GLY A 270 2.06 -21.44 -11.53
CA GLY A 270 3.18 -20.60 -11.06
C GLY A 270 2.92 -19.09 -11.07
N LYS A 271 1.66 -18.64 -11.20
CA LYS A 271 1.29 -17.21 -11.21
C LYS A 271 1.77 -16.45 -9.98
N THR A 272 1.43 -16.92 -8.78
CA THR A 272 1.80 -16.27 -7.52
C THR A 272 3.31 -16.12 -7.40
N THR A 273 4.06 -17.20 -7.68
CA THR A 273 5.53 -17.17 -7.71
C THR A 273 6.09 -16.15 -8.69
N TRP A 274 5.53 -16.08 -9.90
CA TRP A 274 5.95 -15.08 -10.89
C TRP A 274 5.65 -13.66 -10.40
N ALA A 275 4.46 -13.42 -9.85
CA ALA A 275 4.05 -12.11 -9.34
C ALA A 275 4.94 -11.65 -8.18
N GLU A 276 5.20 -12.52 -7.21
CA GLU A 276 6.09 -12.22 -6.07
C GLU A 276 7.51 -11.90 -6.52
N ASN A 277 8.05 -12.64 -7.49
CA ASN A 277 9.38 -12.36 -8.04
C ASN A 277 9.40 -11.02 -8.79
N TRP A 278 8.36 -10.74 -9.59
CA TRP A 278 8.26 -9.46 -10.30
C TRP A 278 8.25 -8.26 -9.36
N VAL A 279 7.52 -8.36 -8.24
CA VAL A 279 7.47 -7.31 -7.23
C VAL A 279 8.81 -7.12 -6.53
N LYS A 280 9.55 -8.20 -6.26
CA LYS A 280 10.91 -8.14 -5.69
C LYS A 280 11.92 -7.53 -6.66
N GLU A 281 11.79 -7.81 -7.96
CA GLU A 281 12.69 -7.31 -9.01
C GLU A 281 12.43 -5.83 -9.35
N HIS A 282 11.25 -5.29 -9.03
CA HIS A 282 10.82 -3.91 -9.32
C HIS A 282 10.35 -3.16 -8.06
N PRO A 283 11.22 -2.98 -7.04
CA PRO A 283 10.85 -2.32 -5.79
C PRO A 283 10.41 -0.86 -5.98
N GLU A 284 10.89 -0.18 -7.03
CA GLU A 284 10.51 1.19 -7.37
C GLU A 284 9.03 1.31 -7.76
N LYS A 285 8.43 0.23 -8.25
CA LYS A 285 7.01 0.20 -8.65
C LYS A 285 6.08 0.02 -7.47
N ARG A 286 6.55 -0.50 -6.33
CA ARG A 286 5.75 -0.75 -5.11
C ARG A 286 4.40 -1.43 -5.38
N TYR A 287 4.42 -2.47 -6.21
CA TYR A 287 3.23 -3.24 -6.55
C TYR A 287 2.53 -3.81 -5.30
N ILE A 288 1.21 -3.70 -5.26
CA ILE A 288 0.37 -4.42 -4.29
C ILE A 288 -0.20 -5.66 -4.97
N LEU A 289 0.10 -6.84 -4.42
CA LEU A 289 -0.51 -8.09 -4.87
C LEU A 289 -1.91 -8.24 -4.27
N LEU A 290 -2.89 -8.46 -5.14
CA LEU A 290 -4.29 -8.71 -4.79
C LEU A 290 -4.63 -10.15 -5.20
N GLY A 291 -4.99 -10.98 -4.24
CA GLY A 291 -5.40 -12.36 -4.50
C GLY A 291 -6.20 -12.93 -3.34
N THR A 292 -7.03 -13.93 -3.60
CA THR A 292 -7.88 -14.55 -2.56
C THR A 292 -7.04 -15.28 -1.51
N ASN A 293 -5.96 -15.97 -1.92
CA ASN A 293 -5.05 -16.63 -0.96
C ASN A 293 -4.34 -15.59 -0.09
N LEU A 294 -3.88 -14.49 -0.69
CA LEU A 294 -3.23 -13.39 0.04
C LEU A 294 -4.19 -12.74 1.04
N ALA A 295 -5.46 -12.56 0.67
CA ALA A 295 -6.49 -12.09 1.58
C ALA A 295 -6.70 -13.07 2.75
N LEU A 296 -6.70 -14.38 2.47
CA LEU A 296 -6.77 -15.42 3.50
C LEU A 296 -5.57 -15.40 4.44
N ASP A 297 -4.35 -15.24 3.92
CA ASP A 297 -3.11 -15.20 4.71
C ASP A 297 -3.03 -13.95 5.63
N ARG A 298 -3.68 -12.86 5.21
CA ARG A 298 -3.81 -11.62 6.02
C ARG A 298 -4.79 -11.78 7.18
N MET A 299 -5.78 -12.67 7.07
CA MET A 299 -6.71 -12.94 8.17
C MET A 299 -6.01 -13.76 9.26
N LYS A 300 -5.74 -13.14 10.41
CA LYS A 300 -5.11 -13.80 11.58
C LYS A 300 -6.16 -14.50 12.45
N VAL A 301 -6.89 -15.45 11.87
CA VAL A 301 -7.91 -16.24 12.58
C VAL A 301 -7.23 -17.27 13.49
N PRO A 302 -7.51 -17.28 14.81
CA PRO A 302 -6.95 -18.28 15.73
C PRO A 302 -7.26 -19.72 15.29
N GLY A 303 -6.21 -20.55 15.21
CA GLY A 303 -6.34 -21.98 14.93
C GLY A 303 -6.51 -22.37 13.46
N LEU A 304 -6.42 -21.43 12.49
CA LEU A 304 -6.49 -21.73 11.06
C LEU A 304 -5.38 -22.69 10.58
N VAL A 305 -4.20 -22.58 11.17
CA VAL A 305 -3.00 -23.36 10.79
C VAL A 305 -2.99 -24.76 11.43
N ARG A 306 -3.98 -25.10 12.26
CA ARG A 306 -4.14 -26.48 12.75
C ARG A 306 -4.70 -27.35 11.61
N LYS A 307 -3.77 -27.94 10.85
CA LYS A 307 -4.01 -28.95 9.82
C LYS A 307 -5.04 -29.96 10.32
N GLN A 308 -6.23 -29.98 9.71
CA GLN A 308 -7.19 -31.10 9.52
C GLN A 308 -8.68 -30.70 9.47
N ASN A 309 -9.07 -29.45 9.74
CA ASN A 309 -10.49 -29.04 9.69
C ASN A 309 -10.89 -28.43 8.32
N TYR A 310 -10.77 -29.23 7.26
CA TYR A 310 -10.92 -28.81 5.86
C TYR A 310 -12.36 -28.74 5.30
N GLY A 311 -13.39 -28.87 6.15
CA GLY A 311 -14.80 -28.84 5.74
C GLY A 311 -15.37 -27.41 5.58
N GLU A 312 -16.65 -27.23 5.95
CA GLU A 312 -17.42 -25.98 5.80
C GLU A 312 -16.74 -24.70 6.32
N ARG A 313 -15.87 -24.82 7.34
CA ARG A 313 -15.13 -23.65 7.87
C ARG A 313 -14.16 -23.07 6.84
N PHE A 314 -13.51 -23.92 6.04
CA PHE A 314 -12.59 -23.46 5.00
C PHE A 314 -13.36 -22.74 3.89
N ASP A 315 -14.52 -23.28 3.49
CA ASP A 315 -15.36 -22.64 2.46
C ASP A 315 -15.88 -21.27 2.94
N ARG A 316 -16.34 -21.15 4.20
CA ARG A 316 -16.70 -19.84 4.78
C ARG A 316 -15.55 -18.84 4.78
N LEU A 317 -14.33 -19.29 5.08
CA LEU A 317 -13.14 -18.43 5.05
C LEU A 317 -12.77 -18.02 3.62
N MET A 318 -12.96 -18.89 2.64
CA MET A 318 -12.78 -18.58 1.23
C MET A 318 -13.81 -17.58 0.72
N ASP A 319 -15.06 -17.67 1.19
CA ASP A 319 -16.10 -16.68 0.90
C ASP A 319 -15.73 -15.31 1.51
N CYS A 320 -15.29 -15.28 2.77
CA CYS A 320 -14.75 -14.06 3.40
C CYS A 320 -13.57 -13.48 2.61
N ALA A 321 -12.59 -14.31 2.23
CA ALA A 321 -11.44 -13.90 1.45
C ALA A 321 -11.84 -13.36 0.06
N THR A 322 -12.89 -13.92 -0.54
CA THR A 322 -13.46 -13.44 -1.80
C THR A 322 -14.14 -12.08 -1.62
N GLY A 323 -14.87 -11.88 -0.52
CA GLY A 323 -15.44 -10.60 -0.12
C GLY A 323 -14.35 -9.52 0.04
N ILE A 324 -13.31 -9.83 0.82
CA ILE A 324 -12.12 -8.97 0.97
C ILE A 324 -11.54 -8.61 -0.39
N PHE A 325 -11.24 -9.61 -1.23
CA PHE A 325 -10.65 -9.38 -2.54
C PHE A 325 -11.49 -8.44 -3.41
N ASN A 326 -12.81 -8.60 -3.44
CA ASN A 326 -13.69 -7.74 -4.24
C ASN A 326 -13.70 -6.29 -3.73
N THR A 327 -13.72 -6.11 -2.40
CA THR A 327 -13.61 -4.78 -1.78
C THR A 327 -12.26 -4.14 -2.08
N LEU A 328 -11.15 -4.89 -1.96
CA LEU A 328 -9.81 -4.41 -2.28
C LEU A 328 -9.66 -4.07 -3.76
N LEU A 329 -10.21 -4.88 -4.68
CA LEU A 329 -10.20 -4.61 -6.11
C LEU A 329 -10.94 -3.31 -6.45
N SER A 330 -12.09 -3.08 -5.79
CA SER A 330 -12.86 -1.85 -5.94
C SER A 330 -12.08 -0.62 -5.47
N ARG A 331 -11.45 -0.69 -4.29
CA ARG A 331 -10.59 0.39 -3.78
C ARG A 331 -9.37 0.62 -4.66
N ALA A 332 -8.69 -0.46 -5.06
CA ALA A 332 -7.52 -0.40 -5.94
C ALA A 332 -7.81 0.38 -7.22
N SER A 333 -8.97 0.17 -7.86
CA SER A 333 -9.34 0.90 -9.07
C SER A 333 -9.44 2.43 -8.92
N LYS A 334 -9.50 2.93 -7.68
CA LYS A 334 -9.64 4.35 -7.31
C LYS A 334 -8.42 4.92 -6.60
N THR A 335 -7.36 4.13 -6.38
CA THR A 335 -6.19 4.52 -5.61
C THR A 335 -4.95 4.52 -6.50
N PRO A 336 -4.26 5.66 -6.74
CA PRO A 336 -3.13 5.73 -7.67
C PRO A 336 -1.93 4.95 -7.14
N ARG A 337 -1.83 3.66 -7.49
CA ARG A 337 -0.73 2.75 -7.14
C ARG A 337 -0.61 1.63 -8.16
N ASN A 338 0.50 0.91 -8.18
CA ASN A 338 0.65 -0.25 -9.05
C ASN A 338 0.07 -1.51 -8.39
N PHE A 339 -0.65 -2.34 -9.17
CA PHE A 339 -1.34 -3.53 -8.65
C PHE A 339 -1.03 -4.77 -9.48
N VAL A 340 -1.02 -5.93 -8.82
CA VAL A 340 -1.01 -7.25 -9.47
C VAL A 340 -2.25 -8.04 -9.04
N ILE A 341 -3.12 -8.41 -9.97
CA ILE A 341 -4.28 -9.25 -9.74
C ILE A 341 -3.88 -10.71 -9.91
N ASP A 342 -3.55 -11.37 -8.80
CA ASP A 342 -3.13 -12.78 -8.75
C ASP A 342 -4.32 -13.72 -8.54
N GLN A 343 -4.97 -14.05 -9.65
CA GLN A 343 -5.99 -15.10 -9.74
C GLN A 343 -5.85 -15.84 -11.08
N THR A 344 -6.67 -16.86 -11.33
CA THR A 344 -6.60 -17.69 -12.55
C THR A 344 -6.89 -16.90 -13.83
N ASN A 345 -7.93 -16.05 -13.83
CA ASN A 345 -8.31 -15.12 -14.91
C ASN A 345 -8.33 -15.70 -16.35
N VAL A 346 -8.51 -17.01 -16.52
CA VAL A 346 -8.58 -17.67 -17.84
C VAL A 346 -9.87 -17.34 -18.60
N TYR A 347 -10.97 -17.06 -17.89
CA TYR A 347 -12.23 -16.67 -18.51
C TYR A 347 -12.25 -15.20 -18.92
N LYS A 348 -12.54 -14.95 -20.20
CA LYS A 348 -12.63 -13.60 -20.78
C LYS A 348 -13.63 -12.69 -20.07
N SER A 349 -14.81 -13.22 -19.74
CA SER A 349 -15.84 -12.48 -18.99
C SER A 349 -15.33 -11.99 -17.63
N ALA A 350 -14.59 -12.83 -16.91
CA ALA A 350 -13.99 -12.48 -15.63
C ALA A 350 -12.90 -11.39 -15.78
N ARG A 351 -12.04 -11.48 -16.81
CA ARG A 351 -11.05 -10.45 -17.11
C ARG A 351 -11.70 -9.09 -17.38
N LYS A 352 -12.68 -9.06 -18.29
CA LYS A 352 -13.40 -7.83 -18.64
C LYS A 352 -14.08 -7.22 -17.42
N ARG A 353 -14.75 -8.02 -16.60
CA ARG A 353 -15.41 -7.53 -15.37
C ARG A 353 -14.42 -6.87 -14.41
N LYS A 354 -13.28 -7.51 -14.15
CA LYS A 354 -12.27 -7.02 -13.19
C LYS A 354 -11.49 -5.80 -13.68
N LEU A 355 -11.22 -5.71 -14.98
CA LEU A 355 -10.47 -4.59 -15.57
C LEU A 355 -11.35 -3.39 -15.95
N LYS A 356 -12.66 -3.57 -16.05
CA LYS A 356 -13.61 -2.49 -16.39
C LYS A 356 -13.43 -1.24 -15.49
N PRO A 357 -13.22 -1.35 -14.16
CA PRO A 357 -13.02 -0.16 -13.31
C PRO A 357 -11.66 0.54 -13.50
N PHE A 358 -10.64 -0.15 -14.03
CA PHE A 358 -9.27 0.35 -14.16
C PHE A 358 -9.07 1.20 -15.42
N VAL A 359 -10.06 2.00 -15.85
CA VAL A 359 -10.02 2.71 -17.14
C VAL A 359 -8.81 3.62 -17.32
N ASN A 360 -8.32 4.21 -16.23
CA ASN A 360 -7.21 5.17 -16.22
C ASN A 360 -5.86 4.52 -15.91
N TYR A 361 -5.75 3.19 -15.98
CA TYR A 361 -4.49 2.47 -15.75
C TYR A 361 -3.93 1.92 -17.03
N ARG A 362 -2.60 1.76 -17.08
CA ARG A 362 -1.97 0.84 -18.02
C ARG A 362 -2.25 -0.60 -17.60
N LYS A 363 -2.93 -1.37 -18.45
CA LYS A 363 -3.35 -2.74 -18.17
C LYS A 363 -2.42 -3.74 -18.85
N ILE A 364 -1.81 -4.61 -18.07
CA ILE A 364 -0.83 -5.59 -18.55
C ILE A 364 -1.38 -7.00 -18.30
N ALA A 365 -1.48 -7.83 -19.33
CA ALA A 365 -1.75 -9.25 -19.18
C ALA A 365 -0.44 -9.99 -18.93
N VAL A 366 -0.38 -10.88 -17.94
CA VAL A 366 0.75 -11.79 -17.75
C VAL A 366 0.26 -13.22 -17.88
N VAL A 367 0.58 -13.86 -19.02
CA VAL A 367 0.11 -15.20 -19.36
C VAL A 367 1.17 -16.23 -18.97
N ILE A 368 0.83 -17.10 -18.02
CA ILE A 368 1.70 -18.13 -17.48
C ILE A 368 1.28 -19.52 -17.98
N PHE A 369 2.21 -20.23 -18.60
CA PHE A 369 1.97 -21.54 -19.22
C PHE A 369 3.19 -22.45 -19.08
N PRO A 370 3.30 -23.20 -17.97
CA PRO A 370 4.35 -24.19 -17.81
C PRO A 370 4.15 -25.39 -18.76
N LYS A 371 5.15 -26.28 -18.82
CA LYS A 371 5.00 -27.56 -19.53
C LYS A 371 3.90 -28.39 -18.88
N ALA A 372 3.19 -29.20 -19.68
CA ALA A 372 2.10 -30.05 -19.19
C ALA A 372 2.54 -31.00 -18.05
N GLU A 373 3.73 -31.58 -18.16
CA GLU A 373 4.32 -32.43 -17.13
C GLU A 373 4.54 -31.68 -15.81
N GLU A 374 5.11 -30.47 -15.88
CA GLU A 374 5.36 -29.63 -14.72
C GLU A 374 4.06 -29.17 -14.05
N LEU A 375 3.05 -28.79 -14.85
CA LEU A 375 1.73 -28.46 -14.35
C LEU A 375 1.09 -29.65 -13.59
N ARG A 376 1.23 -30.86 -14.14
CA ARG A 376 0.73 -32.09 -13.51
C ARG A 376 1.40 -32.32 -12.16
N LEU A 377 2.73 -32.27 -12.11
CA LEU A 377 3.50 -32.43 -10.87
C LEU A 377 3.12 -31.39 -9.81
N ARG A 378 2.97 -30.12 -10.20
CA ARG A 378 2.56 -29.04 -9.28
C ARG A 378 1.13 -29.21 -8.80
N SER A 379 0.23 -29.69 -9.66
CA SER A 379 -1.16 -29.98 -9.31
C SER A 379 -1.26 -31.13 -8.31
N GLU A 380 -0.51 -32.22 -8.53
CA GLU A 380 -0.43 -33.37 -7.61
C GLU A 380 0.18 -32.97 -6.25
N LYS A 381 1.21 -32.11 -6.23
CA LYS A 381 1.75 -31.55 -4.98
C LYS A 381 0.69 -30.75 -4.22
N ARG A 382 0.00 -29.83 -4.90
CA ARG A 382 -1.05 -29.00 -4.30
C ARG A 382 -2.23 -29.83 -3.79
N PHE A 383 -2.61 -30.89 -4.51
CA PHE A 383 -3.63 -31.83 -4.06
C PHE A 383 -3.21 -32.53 -2.76
N ARG A 384 -1.97 -33.01 -2.67
CA ARG A 384 -1.45 -33.62 -1.42
C ARG A 384 -1.42 -32.66 -0.24
N GLU A 385 -1.13 -31.38 -0.48
CA GLU A 385 -1.03 -30.36 0.56
C GLU A 385 -2.39 -29.83 1.02
N MET A 386 -3.34 -29.66 0.09
CA MET A 386 -4.61 -28.95 0.31
C MET A 386 -5.85 -29.86 0.25
N GLY A 387 -5.71 -31.11 -0.18
CA GLY A 387 -6.81 -32.07 -0.32
C GLY A 387 -7.89 -31.70 -1.36
N LYS A 388 -7.68 -30.64 -2.15
CA LYS A 388 -8.67 -30.12 -3.11
C LYS A 388 -8.25 -30.39 -4.55
N GLU A 389 -8.96 -31.29 -5.22
CA GLU A 389 -8.79 -31.59 -6.64
C GLU A 389 -9.68 -30.67 -7.48
N VAL A 390 -9.16 -30.20 -8.62
CA VAL A 390 -9.97 -29.48 -9.61
C VAL A 390 -10.36 -30.50 -10.68
N PRO A 391 -11.66 -30.71 -10.96
CA PRO A 391 -12.11 -31.68 -11.95
C PRO A 391 -11.46 -31.49 -13.32
N ALA A 392 -11.13 -32.59 -14.00
CA ALA A 392 -10.43 -32.57 -15.28
C ALA A 392 -11.23 -31.81 -16.36
N GLU A 393 -12.56 -31.92 -16.34
CA GLU A 393 -13.46 -31.18 -17.23
C GLU A 393 -13.32 -29.67 -17.05
N ALA A 394 -13.25 -29.21 -15.79
CA ALA A 394 -13.06 -27.79 -15.48
C ALA A 394 -11.65 -27.31 -15.91
N VAL A 395 -10.62 -28.15 -15.76
CA VAL A 395 -9.27 -27.83 -16.24
C VAL A 395 -9.24 -27.73 -17.77
N ASN A 396 -9.92 -28.63 -18.49
CA ASN A 396 -10.01 -28.61 -19.95
C ASN A 396 -10.75 -27.37 -20.47
N GLU A 397 -11.84 -26.97 -19.81
CA GLU A 397 -12.54 -25.73 -20.10
C GLU A 397 -11.64 -24.50 -19.88
N MET A 398 -10.91 -24.47 -18.75
CA MET A 398 -9.95 -23.40 -18.44
C MET A 398 -8.80 -23.34 -19.46
N LEU A 399 -8.30 -24.49 -19.91
CA LEU A 399 -7.27 -24.62 -20.95
C LEU A 399 -7.74 -24.01 -22.26
N GLY A 400 -8.95 -24.36 -22.73
CA GLY A 400 -9.52 -23.80 -23.95
C GLY A 400 -9.63 -22.27 -23.90
N ASN A 401 -10.08 -21.74 -22.76
CA ASN A 401 -10.17 -20.30 -22.55
C ASN A 401 -8.81 -19.58 -22.47
N GLN A 402 -7.79 -20.23 -21.91
CA GLN A 402 -6.42 -19.71 -21.89
C GLN A 402 -5.79 -19.71 -23.30
N LEU A 403 -5.97 -20.79 -24.07
CA LEU A 403 -5.46 -20.92 -25.44
C LEU A 403 -6.05 -19.86 -26.37
N ASN A 404 -7.33 -19.52 -26.22
CA ASN A 404 -7.95 -18.43 -26.96
C ASN A 404 -7.22 -17.09 -26.76
N LEU A 405 -6.79 -16.78 -25.53
CA LEU A 405 -6.00 -15.56 -25.27
C LEU A 405 -4.63 -15.62 -25.94
N MET A 406 -3.97 -16.78 -25.93
CA MET A 406 -2.67 -16.98 -26.58
C MET A 406 -2.72 -16.86 -28.11
N ILE A 407 -3.79 -17.37 -28.72
CA ILE A 407 -3.99 -17.31 -30.18
C ILE A 407 -4.23 -15.86 -30.63
N LEU A 408 -4.93 -15.08 -29.80
CA LEU A 408 -5.18 -13.65 -30.05
C LEU A 408 -3.92 -12.79 -29.91
N SER A 409 -2.98 -13.19 -29.05
CA SER A 409 -1.61 -12.66 -29.03
C SER A 409 -0.78 -13.36 -30.11
N VAL A 410 -0.96 -12.95 -31.37
CA VAL A 410 -0.49 -13.58 -32.64
C VAL A 410 0.97 -14.08 -32.64
N PHE A 411 1.83 -13.63 -31.73
CA PHE A 411 3.24 -14.04 -31.62
C PHE A 411 3.54 -15.22 -30.67
N CYS A 412 2.64 -15.59 -29.73
CA CYS A 412 2.96 -16.60 -28.72
C CYS A 412 2.99 -18.03 -29.28
N VAL A 413 2.29 -18.28 -30.39
CA VAL A 413 2.22 -19.60 -31.04
C VAL A 413 3.47 -19.87 -31.89
N LEU A 414 4.05 -18.85 -32.54
CA LEU A 414 5.22 -18.99 -33.42
C LEU A 414 6.55 -19.16 -32.66
N THR A 415 6.67 -18.64 -31.43
CA THR A 415 7.86 -18.82 -30.57
C THR A 415 7.87 -20.15 -29.81
N CYS A 416 6.81 -20.96 -29.91
CA CYS A 416 6.74 -22.26 -29.25
C CYS A 416 7.84 -23.25 -29.71
N SER A 417 8.46 -22.99 -30.87
CA SER A 417 9.47 -23.82 -31.53
C SER A 417 10.94 -23.40 -31.26
N LEU A 418 11.20 -22.33 -30.49
CA LEU A 418 12.57 -21.88 -30.19
C LEU A 418 12.97 -22.16 -28.72
N PRO A 419 14.22 -22.58 -28.46
CA PRO A 419 14.67 -22.90 -27.11
C PRO A 419 15.21 -21.64 -26.43
N VAL A 420 14.38 -20.75 -25.87
CA VAL A 420 14.93 -19.60 -25.13
C VAL A 420 14.10 -19.17 -23.92
N THR A 421 14.83 -18.96 -22.83
CA THR A 421 14.56 -18.27 -21.56
C THR A 421 14.24 -16.77 -21.76
N ALA A 422 13.15 -16.43 -22.44
CA ALA A 422 12.81 -15.02 -22.69
C ALA A 422 11.41 -14.65 -22.17
N ASN A 423 11.34 -13.55 -21.40
CA ASN A 423 10.10 -12.80 -21.19
C ASN A 423 9.80 -12.04 -22.49
N TYR A 424 8.71 -12.38 -23.17
CA TYR A 424 8.30 -11.66 -24.37
C TYR A 424 7.27 -10.60 -23.99
N ALA A 425 7.63 -9.33 -24.17
CA ALA A 425 6.68 -8.21 -24.12
C ALA A 425 6.18 -7.93 -25.54
N LEU A 426 4.88 -8.06 -25.77
CA LEU A 426 4.25 -7.64 -27.03
C LEU A 426 3.90 -6.15 -26.96
N PRO A 427 4.14 -5.35 -28.03
CA PRO A 427 3.86 -3.91 -28.04
C PRO A 427 2.36 -3.55 -27.93
N LEU A 428 2.14 -2.25 -27.71
CA LEU A 428 0.86 -1.55 -27.55
C LEU A 428 -0.22 -1.99 -28.56
N SER A 429 -1.48 -1.91 -28.12
CA SER A 429 -2.80 -2.26 -28.71
C SER A 429 -3.04 -2.34 -30.23
N LYS A 430 -2.07 -2.04 -31.09
CA LYS A 430 -2.08 -2.34 -32.53
C LYS A 430 -1.77 -3.80 -32.86
N ASP A 431 -1.29 -4.60 -31.90
CA ASP A 431 -0.85 -5.99 -32.14
C ASP A 431 -1.85 -7.09 -31.71
N MET A 432 -3.05 -6.71 -31.24
CA MET A 432 -4.19 -7.64 -31.06
C MET A 432 -5.41 -7.23 -31.91
N PRO A 433 -5.28 -7.10 -33.24
CA PRO A 433 -6.41 -6.74 -34.09
C PRO A 433 -7.50 -7.82 -33.92
N ARG A 434 -8.70 -7.39 -33.48
CA ARG A 434 -9.95 -8.16 -33.23
C ARG A 434 -10.23 -8.60 -31.78
N THR A 435 -9.47 -8.16 -30.77
CA THR A 435 -9.85 -8.43 -29.37
C THR A 435 -10.64 -7.27 -28.75
N ASP A 436 -11.79 -7.58 -28.16
CA ASP A 436 -12.58 -6.69 -27.28
C ASP A 436 -12.06 -6.74 -25.83
N GLU A 437 -10.77 -7.01 -25.64
CA GLU A 437 -10.11 -7.09 -24.33
C GLU A 437 -9.46 -5.75 -23.96
N TYR A 438 -9.35 -5.49 -22.65
CA TYR A 438 -8.91 -4.19 -22.14
C TYR A 438 -7.39 -4.05 -21.98
N PHE A 439 -6.55 -4.93 -22.55
CA PHE A 439 -5.11 -4.91 -22.28
C PHE A 439 -4.34 -3.98 -23.21
N ASP A 440 -3.40 -3.23 -22.64
CA ASP A 440 -2.46 -2.38 -23.37
C ASP A 440 -1.17 -3.12 -23.73
N GLN A 441 -0.81 -4.16 -22.96
CA GLN A 441 0.39 -4.97 -23.15
C GLN A 441 0.14 -6.42 -22.71
N ALA A 442 0.85 -7.37 -23.32
CA ALA A 442 0.90 -8.76 -22.87
C ALA A 442 2.35 -9.23 -22.63
N ILE A 443 2.56 -9.94 -21.53
CA ILE A 443 3.81 -10.63 -21.17
C ILE A 443 3.53 -12.12 -21.13
N CYS A 444 4.30 -12.91 -21.87
CA CYS A 444 4.17 -14.37 -21.91
C CYS A 444 5.36 -15.03 -21.22
N SER A 445 5.10 -15.94 -20.27
CA SER A 445 6.16 -16.66 -19.56
C SER A 445 5.89 -18.17 -19.46
N ARG A 446 6.88 -18.95 -19.92
CA ARG A 446 7.05 -20.36 -19.59
C ARG A 446 7.88 -20.42 -18.30
N THR A 447 7.22 -20.25 -17.17
CA THR A 447 7.87 -20.25 -15.84
C THR A 447 8.83 -21.43 -15.67
N ARG A 448 10.12 -21.15 -15.40
CA ARG A 448 11.07 -22.10 -14.78
C ARG A 448 11.28 -21.83 -13.29
N TYR A 449 10.55 -20.87 -12.70
CA TYR A 449 10.66 -20.55 -11.29
C TYR A 449 10.13 -21.76 -10.50
N SER A 450 11.06 -22.52 -9.93
CA SER A 450 10.86 -23.71 -9.11
C SER A 450 10.31 -23.37 -7.73
#